data_AF-A0AAQ4E518-F1
#
_entry.id   AF-A0AAQ4E518-F1
#
_cell.length_a   1.000
_cell.length_b   1.000
_cell.length_c   1.000
_cell.angle_alpha   90.00
_cell.angle_beta   90.00
_cell.angle_gamma   90.00
#
_symmetry.space_group_name_H-M   'P 1'
#
loop_
_entity.id
_entity.type
_entity.pdbx_description
1 polymer ?
#
loop_
_entity_poly.entity_id
_entity_poly.type
_entity_poly.pdbx_seq_one_letter_code
_entity_poly.pdbx_strand_id
1 'polypeptide(L)'
;MPTCCVPGCKSGYRNDVNSSERHFFCAPSNETLRSAWNRAIPRADRELSAKSKAGSDLVNFEHYRKLHDIEEKEQLKVVPRLTASHVNPKKLEKMNVRLATQLFSRSVAVGLKFYREQQKPGFEGTEGTESFTRRMNDLFDALNAKCPAEGIRKNSPQLKVIIDFLDMLNSTEKKSVKNNTKLFASQMTTESLRVTLMSVLDIVTWLHDKGVRYVLTAKLNQDPLE
;
A
#
# COMPACT_ATOMS: atom_id res chain seq x y z
N MET A 1 19.61 10.49 3.31
CA MET A 1 19.30 11.04 4.65
C MET A 1 17.80 10.94 4.84
N PRO A 2 17.32 10.35 5.95
CA PRO A 2 15.88 10.30 6.21
C PRO A 2 15.32 11.73 6.28
N THR A 3 14.23 11.99 5.56
CA THR A 3 13.52 13.27 5.61
C THR A 3 12.59 13.30 6.81
N CYS A 4 12.60 14.40 7.57
CA CYS A 4 11.73 14.56 8.72
C CYS A 4 10.26 14.48 8.31
N CYS A 5 9.46 13.73 9.07
CA CYS A 5 8.04 13.50 8.77
C CYS A 5 7.11 14.62 9.29
N VAL A 6 7.65 15.69 9.88
CA VAL A 6 6.88 16.85 10.35
C VAL A 6 6.54 17.74 9.14
N PRO A 7 5.26 18.09 8.90
CA PRO A 7 4.87 18.99 7.82
C PRO A 7 5.65 20.32 7.87
N GLY A 8 6.21 20.76 6.74
CA GLY A 8 6.98 22.01 6.64
C GLY A 8 8.43 21.93 7.17
N CYS A 9 8.87 20.77 7.65
CA CYS A 9 10.21 20.61 8.22
C CYS A 9 11.30 20.57 7.14
N LYS A 10 12.25 21.50 7.20
CA LYS A 10 13.39 21.60 6.27
C LYS A 10 14.66 20.89 6.74
N SER A 11 14.67 20.38 7.97
CA SER A 11 15.83 19.70 8.58
C SER A 11 16.12 18.30 8.00
N GLY A 12 15.47 17.89 6.91
CA GLY A 12 15.83 16.70 6.13
C GLY A 12 16.61 16.99 4.84
N TYR A 13 16.72 18.26 4.42
CA TYR A 13 17.24 18.63 3.10
C TYR A 13 18.75 18.92 3.13
N ARG A 14 19.45 18.55 2.04
CA ARG A 14 20.91 18.65 1.88
C ARG A 14 21.47 20.07 1.82
N ASN A 15 20.63 21.08 1.61
CA ASN A 15 21.07 22.47 1.41
C ASN A 15 21.07 23.31 2.70
N ASP A 16 20.82 22.72 3.87
CA ASP A 16 20.96 23.43 5.15
C ASP A 16 22.44 23.47 5.56
N VAL A 17 22.98 24.68 5.66
CA VAL A 17 24.40 25.02 5.85
C VAL A 17 24.99 24.52 7.18
N ASN A 18 24.17 24.08 8.14
CA ASN A 18 24.58 23.60 9.46
C ASN A 18 24.26 22.09 9.66
N SER A 19 24.89 21.21 8.88
CA SER A 19 24.52 19.78 8.81
C SER A 19 25.28 18.81 9.74
N SER A 20 26.13 19.31 10.64
CA SER A 20 26.81 18.45 11.63
C SER A 20 25.90 18.23 12.85
N GLU A 21 25.43 16.97 13.00
CA GLU A 21 24.64 16.43 14.12
C GLU A 21 23.13 16.67 14.10
N ARG A 22 22.41 15.88 13.29
CA ARG A 22 20.95 15.74 13.39
C ARG A 22 20.60 14.42 14.06
N HIS A 23 19.93 14.47 15.22
CA HIS A 23 19.36 13.29 15.86
C HIS A 23 17.97 13.02 15.27
N PHE A 24 17.81 11.88 14.62
CA PHE A 24 16.51 11.43 14.13
C PHE A 24 15.79 10.65 15.23
N PHE A 25 14.68 11.19 15.71
CA PHE A 25 13.87 10.52 16.71
C PHE A 25 12.84 9.62 16.04
N CYS A 26 12.83 8.36 16.45
CA CYS A 26 11.72 7.50 16.14
C CYS A 26 10.48 7.94 16.91
N ALA A 27 9.36 7.67 16.27
CA ALA A 27 8.04 7.94 16.78
C ALA A 27 7.87 7.18 18.15
N PRO A 28 7.31 7.75 19.25
CA PRO A 28 7.37 7.17 20.60
C PRO A 28 6.70 5.80 20.81
N SER A 29 7.34 4.89 21.54
CA SER A 29 6.77 3.57 21.83
C SER A 29 5.62 3.62 22.84
N ASN A 30 5.68 4.44 23.89
CA ASN A 30 4.60 4.53 24.87
C ASN A 30 3.29 5.06 24.22
N GLU A 31 2.14 4.48 24.55
CA GLU A 31 0.85 4.78 23.91
C GLU A 31 0.32 6.20 24.22
N THR A 32 0.52 6.68 25.44
CA THR A 32 0.19 8.04 25.86
C THR A 32 1.07 9.06 25.13
N LEU A 33 2.39 8.81 25.09
CA LEU A 33 3.34 9.66 24.35
C LEU A 33 3.09 9.61 22.84
N ARG A 34 2.77 8.44 22.28
CA ARG A 34 2.37 8.26 20.88
C ARG A 34 1.15 9.11 20.55
N SER A 35 0.15 9.10 21.42
CA SER A 35 -1.08 9.89 21.25
C SER A 35 -0.78 11.39 21.31
N ALA A 36 0.05 11.83 22.26
CA ALA A 36 0.52 13.21 22.31
C ALA A 36 1.31 13.61 21.06
N TRP A 37 2.18 12.72 20.57
CA TRP A 37 2.98 12.92 19.36
C TRP A 37 2.12 13.00 18.10
N ASN A 38 1.11 12.15 17.98
CA ASN A 38 0.13 12.18 16.88
C ASN A 38 -0.73 13.47 16.93
N ARG A 39 -1.05 13.99 18.12
CA ARG A 39 -1.71 15.30 18.28
C ARG A 39 -0.80 16.46 17.90
N ALA A 40 0.48 16.39 18.28
CA ALA A 40 1.47 17.44 18.02
C ALA A 40 1.92 17.48 16.56
N ILE A 41 1.90 16.33 15.88
CA ILE A 41 2.24 16.19 14.46
C ILE A 41 1.03 15.56 13.76
N PRO A 42 -0.09 16.29 13.62
CA PRO A 42 -1.31 15.76 13.04
C PRO A 42 -1.11 15.51 11.54
N ARG A 43 -0.71 14.28 11.24
CA ARG A 43 -0.53 13.77 9.87
C ARG A 43 -1.88 13.27 9.37
N ALA A 44 -2.68 14.19 8.83
CA ALA A 44 -4.00 13.88 8.25
C ALA A 44 -3.92 12.86 7.10
N ASP A 45 -2.73 12.65 6.53
CA ASP A 45 -2.36 11.76 5.42
C ASP A 45 -2.03 10.31 5.84
N ARG A 46 -1.97 10.01 7.14
CA ARG A 46 -1.49 8.70 7.63
C ARG A 46 -2.56 7.62 7.75
N GLU A 47 -3.82 8.03 7.85
CA GLU A 47 -4.93 7.09 8.06
C GLU A 47 -5.92 7.16 6.91
N LEU A 48 -6.20 6.00 6.32
CA LEU A 48 -7.28 5.82 5.38
C LEU A 48 -8.60 6.23 6.06
N SER A 49 -9.30 7.16 5.44
CA SER A 49 -10.60 7.64 5.90
C SER A 49 -11.68 7.24 4.93
N ALA A 50 -12.96 7.36 5.31
CA ALA A 50 -14.08 7.18 4.38
C ALA A 50 -14.04 8.11 3.15
N LYS A 51 -13.16 9.13 3.14
CA LYS A 51 -12.96 10.07 2.02
C LYS A 51 -11.70 9.77 1.20
N SER A 52 -10.91 8.79 1.60
CA SER A 52 -9.68 8.41 0.90
C SER A 52 -10.03 7.76 -0.43
N LYS A 53 -9.32 8.14 -1.49
CA LYS A 53 -9.56 7.63 -2.84
C LYS A 53 -8.32 6.99 -3.45
N ALA A 54 -8.54 5.97 -4.27
CA ALA A 54 -7.59 5.38 -5.21
C ALA A 54 -8.18 5.52 -6.62
N GLY A 55 -7.70 6.48 -7.39
CA GLY A 55 -8.29 6.91 -8.65
C GLY A 55 -9.66 7.56 -8.43
N SER A 56 -10.72 6.88 -8.85
CA SER A 56 -12.11 7.25 -8.54
C SER A 56 -12.64 6.56 -7.28
N ASP A 57 -12.02 5.46 -6.89
CA ASP A 57 -12.60 4.47 -6.00
C ASP A 57 -12.45 4.93 -4.55
N LEU A 58 -13.54 4.89 -3.79
CA LEU A 58 -13.51 5.16 -2.35
C LEU A 58 -12.90 3.95 -1.65
N VAL A 59 -11.84 4.19 -0.88
CA VAL A 59 -11.14 3.14 -0.13
C VAL A 59 -11.28 3.45 1.35
N ASN A 60 -11.91 2.53 2.07
CA ASN A 60 -12.12 2.65 3.50
C ASN A 60 -11.55 1.43 4.22
N PHE A 61 -10.65 1.67 5.19
CA PHE A 61 -10.03 0.60 5.97
C PHE A 61 -11.04 -0.09 6.90
N GLU A 62 -12.12 0.59 7.30
CA GLU A 62 -13.19 0.01 8.10
C GLU A 62 -13.88 -1.17 7.40
N HIS A 63 -13.84 -1.25 6.07
CA HIS A 63 -14.37 -2.40 5.34
C HIS A 63 -13.63 -3.69 5.71
N TYR A 64 -12.32 -3.63 5.96
CA TYR A 64 -11.55 -4.80 6.40
C TYR A 64 -11.85 -5.18 7.85
N ARG A 65 -12.05 -4.20 8.74
CA ARG A 65 -12.46 -4.46 10.13
C ARG A 65 -13.82 -5.16 10.18
N LYS A 66 -14.80 -4.64 9.44
CA LYS A 66 -16.12 -5.26 9.30
C LYS A 66 -16.05 -6.67 8.73
N LEU A 67 -15.20 -6.89 7.72
CA LEU A 67 -14.97 -8.22 7.15
C LEU A 67 -14.43 -9.19 8.20
N HIS A 68 -13.47 -8.78 9.00
CA HIS A 68 -12.98 -9.59 10.11
C HIS A 68 -14.09 -9.89 11.13
N ASP A 69 -14.86 -8.88 11.52
CA ASP A 69 -15.89 -9.01 12.58
C ASP A 69 -17.06 -9.91 12.18
N ILE A 70 -17.40 -9.97 10.88
CA ILE A 70 -18.40 -10.93 10.39
C ILE A 70 -17.82 -12.34 10.31
N GLU A 71 -16.59 -12.49 9.80
CA GLU A 71 -15.92 -13.78 9.67
C GLU A 71 -15.74 -14.48 11.03
N GLU A 72 -15.48 -13.73 12.11
CA GLU A 72 -15.39 -14.29 13.47
C GLU A 72 -16.71 -14.87 13.98
N LYS A 73 -17.85 -14.46 13.44
CA LYS A 73 -19.18 -14.96 13.83
C LYS A 73 -19.64 -16.13 12.98
N GLU A 74 -19.09 -16.29 11.79
CA GLU A 74 -19.47 -17.34 10.85
C GLU A 74 -18.67 -18.63 11.14
N GLN A 75 -19.35 -19.78 11.13
CA GLN A 75 -18.70 -21.08 11.34
C GLN A 75 -17.80 -21.47 10.16
N LEU A 76 -18.21 -21.08 8.94
CA LEU A 76 -17.47 -21.31 7.71
C LEU A 76 -16.99 -19.97 7.16
N LYS A 77 -15.70 -19.71 7.38
CA LYS A 77 -15.03 -18.47 7.00
C LYS A 77 -14.72 -18.44 5.49
N VAL A 78 -15.10 -17.36 4.81
CA VAL A 78 -14.77 -17.12 3.39
C VAL A 78 -13.30 -16.71 3.25
N VAL A 79 -12.77 -16.03 4.26
CA VAL A 79 -11.41 -15.49 4.32
C VAL A 79 -10.73 -15.97 5.62
N PRO A 80 -10.49 -17.29 5.78
CA PRO A 80 -10.06 -17.89 7.06
C PRO A 80 -8.68 -17.43 7.55
N ARG A 81 -7.88 -16.80 6.68
CA ARG A 81 -6.56 -16.26 7.04
C ARG A 81 -6.61 -14.85 7.60
N LEU A 82 -7.74 -14.15 7.49
CA LEU A 82 -7.91 -12.81 8.04
C LEU A 82 -8.08 -12.93 9.56
N THR A 83 -7.22 -12.24 10.31
CA THR A 83 -7.20 -12.26 11.78
C THR A 83 -7.11 -10.86 12.36
N ALA A 84 -7.31 -10.72 13.66
CA ALA A 84 -7.21 -9.44 14.36
C ALA A 84 -5.86 -8.73 14.13
N SER A 85 -4.75 -9.47 14.00
CA SER A 85 -3.43 -8.90 13.71
C SER A 85 -3.35 -8.20 12.35
N HIS A 86 -4.24 -8.51 11.40
CA HIS A 86 -4.28 -7.85 10.09
C HIS A 86 -4.94 -6.47 10.17
N VAL A 87 -6.02 -6.36 10.92
CA VAL A 87 -6.84 -5.14 11.00
C VAL A 87 -6.47 -4.23 12.18
N ASN A 88 -5.86 -4.81 13.22
CA ASN A 88 -5.39 -4.14 14.43
C ASN A 88 -3.95 -4.58 14.79
N PRO A 89 -2.95 -4.34 13.92
CA PRO A 89 -1.58 -4.79 14.14
C PRO A 89 -0.89 -4.07 15.31
N LYS A 90 -0.23 -4.85 16.17
CA LYS A 90 0.73 -4.39 17.19
C LYS A 90 1.98 -3.80 16.52
N LYS A 91 2.82 -3.12 17.31
CA LYS A 91 3.99 -2.39 16.78
C LYS A 91 4.93 -3.25 15.93
N LEU A 92 5.29 -4.45 16.39
CA LEU A 92 6.15 -5.36 15.63
C LEU A 92 5.43 -5.94 14.41
N GLU A 93 4.12 -6.20 14.54
CA GLU A 93 3.29 -6.72 13.45
C GLU A 93 3.15 -5.72 12.29
N LYS A 94 3.27 -4.40 12.55
CA LYS A 94 3.28 -3.38 11.49
C LYS A 94 4.44 -3.49 10.51
N MET A 95 5.53 -4.15 10.90
CA MET A 95 6.67 -4.43 10.02
C MET A 95 6.53 -5.78 9.29
N ASN A 96 5.51 -6.57 9.61
CA ASN A 96 5.33 -7.89 9.02
C ASN A 96 4.63 -7.79 7.66
N VAL A 97 5.42 -7.84 6.59
CA VAL A 97 4.94 -7.84 5.20
C VAL A 97 3.96 -8.99 4.93
N ARG A 98 4.07 -10.12 5.63
CA ARG A 98 3.12 -11.24 5.48
C ARG A 98 1.70 -10.85 5.87
N LEU A 99 1.51 -10.05 6.93
CA LEU A 99 0.18 -9.59 7.34
C LEU A 99 -0.40 -8.62 6.31
N ALA A 100 0.42 -7.71 5.78
CA ALA A 100 -0.02 -6.77 4.75
C ALA A 100 -0.41 -7.49 3.45
N THR A 101 0.40 -8.43 2.99
CA THR A 101 0.14 -9.21 1.75
C THR A 101 -1.10 -10.10 1.89
N GLN A 102 -1.33 -10.70 3.07
CA GLN A 102 -2.55 -11.46 3.33
C GLN A 102 -3.79 -10.56 3.38
N LEU A 103 -3.69 -9.36 3.95
CA LEU A 103 -4.78 -8.38 3.97
C LEU A 103 -5.14 -7.90 2.56
N PHE A 104 -4.15 -7.63 1.72
CA PHE A 104 -4.35 -7.18 0.33
C PHE A 104 -4.43 -8.33 -0.67
N SER A 105 -4.90 -9.51 -0.24
CA SER A 105 -4.95 -10.70 -1.09
C SER A 105 -6.23 -10.79 -1.92
N ARG A 106 -6.18 -11.58 -3.01
CA ARG A 106 -7.35 -11.90 -3.83
C ARG A 106 -8.49 -12.52 -3.02
N SER A 107 -8.22 -13.35 -2.00
CA SER A 107 -9.28 -13.95 -1.17
C SER A 107 -10.02 -12.91 -0.34
N VAL A 108 -9.32 -11.89 0.18
CA VAL A 108 -9.96 -10.78 0.90
C VAL A 108 -10.88 -9.99 -0.03
N ALA A 109 -10.44 -9.71 -1.25
CA ALA A 109 -11.28 -9.04 -2.25
C ALA A 109 -12.55 -9.85 -2.59
N VAL A 110 -12.40 -11.17 -2.73
CA VAL A 110 -13.55 -12.07 -2.93
C VAL A 110 -14.47 -12.09 -1.71
N GLY A 111 -13.94 -12.05 -0.49
CA GLY A 111 -14.74 -11.97 0.74
C GLY A 111 -15.60 -10.70 0.80
N LEU A 112 -15.01 -9.54 0.47
CA LEU A 112 -15.76 -8.26 0.37
C LEU A 112 -16.90 -8.38 -0.64
N LYS A 113 -16.61 -8.94 -1.82
CA LYS A 113 -17.60 -9.16 -2.87
C LYS A 113 -18.72 -10.09 -2.41
N PHE A 114 -18.36 -11.23 -1.83
CA PHE A 114 -19.30 -12.27 -1.37
C PHE A 114 -20.32 -11.69 -0.40
N TYR A 115 -19.87 -11.02 0.66
CA TYR A 115 -20.79 -10.46 1.65
C TYR A 115 -21.62 -9.29 1.12
N ARG A 116 -21.10 -8.52 0.16
CA ARG A 116 -21.88 -7.51 -0.55
C ARG A 116 -22.99 -8.14 -1.40
N GLU A 117 -22.70 -9.22 -2.12
CA GLU A 117 -23.70 -9.95 -2.94
C GLU A 117 -24.76 -10.65 -2.08
N GLN A 118 -24.39 -11.11 -0.88
CA GLN A 118 -25.32 -11.62 0.13
C GLN A 118 -26.11 -10.52 0.85
N GLN A 119 -25.92 -9.25 0.48
CA GLN A 119 -26.57 -8.08 1.08
C GLN A 119 -26.40 -8.04 2.61
N LYS A 120 -25.25 -8.48 3.12
CA LYS A 120 -24.95 -8.38 4.55
C LYS A 120 -24.81 -6.90 4.93
N PRO A 121 -25.44 -6.44 6.04
CA PRO A 121 -25.36 -5.07 6.46
C PRO A 121 -23.91 -4.59 6.67
N GLY A 122 -23.59 -3.41 6.14
CA GLY A 122 -22.29 -2.77 6.29
C GLY A 122 -21.28 -3.09 5.20
N PHE A 123 -21.66 -3.88 4.19
CA PHE A 123 -20.86 -4.17 2.98
C PHE A 123 -21.30 -3.36 1.74
N GLU A 124 -22.30 -2.51 1.88
CA GLU A 124 -22.71 -1.57 0.84
C GLU A 124 -21.57 -0.60 0.52
N GLY A 125 -21.28 -0.37 -0.77
CA GLY A 125 -20.21 0.55 -1.18
C GLY A 125 -18.79 0.00 -1.01
N THR A 126 -18.61 -1.30 -0.81
CA THR A 126 -17.28 -1.93 -0.69
C THR A 126 -16.57 -2.14 -2.03
N GLU A 127 -17.20 -1.82 -3.17
CA GLU A 127 -16.65 -1.99 -4.52
C GLU A 127 -15.30 -1.31 -4.68
N GLY A 128 -15.16 -0.11 -4.12
CA GLY A 128 -13.92 0.65 -4.21
C GLY A 128 -12.78 0.02 -3.41
N THR A 129 -13.07 -0.46 -2.18
CA THR A 129 -12.08 -1.21 -1.40
C THR A 129 -11.73 -2.53 -2.09
N GLU A 130 -12.71 -3.28 -2.62
CA GLU A 130 -12.45 -4.52 -3.37
C GLU A 130 -11.54 -4.29 -4.58
N SER A 131 -11.87 -3.30 -5.43
CA SER A 131 -11.07 -2.91 -6.60
C SER A 131 -9.64 -2.58 -6.18
N PHE A 132 -9.49 -1.79 -5.11
CA PHE A 132 -8.19 -1.44 -4.56
C PHE A 132 -7.42 -2.67 -4.03
N THR A 133 -8.07 -3.57 -3.27
CA THR A 133 -7.46 -4.80 -2.77
C THR A 133 -6.91 -5.65 -3.93
N ARG A 134 -7.69 -5.83 -5.00
CA ARG A 134 -7.24 -6.59 -6.20
C ARG A 134 -6.05 -5.92 -6.87
N ARG A 135 -6.10 -4.60 -7.07
CA ARG A 135 -5.00 -3.84 -7.68
C ARG A 135 -3.71 -3.96 -6.86
N MET A 136 -3.81 -3.91 -5.53
CA MET A 136 -2.67 -4.10 -4.63
C MET A 136 -2.12 -5.53 -4.72
N ASN A 137 -2.98 -6.55 -4.74
CA ASN A 137 -2.58 -7.95 -4.94
C ASN A 137 -1.76 -8.10 -6.22
N ASP A 138 -2.36 -7.70 -7.34
CA ASP A 138 -1.79 -7.90 -8.68
C ASP A 138 -0.48 -7.11 -8.83
N LEU A 139 -0.41 -5.90 -8.27
CA LEU A 139 0.81 -5.11 -8.23
C LEU A 139 1.91 -5.82 -7.44
N PHE A 140 1.60 -6.31 -6.24
CA PHE A 140 2.57 -7.01 -5.41
C PHE A 140 3.11 -8.25 -6.10
N ASP A 141 2.24 -9.04 -6.73
CA ASP A 141 2.62 -10.24 -7.49
C ASP A 141 3.51 -9.87 -8.69
N ALA A 142 3.17 -8.80 -9.42
CA ALA A 142 3.99 -8.30 -10.53
C ALA A 142 5.40 -7.84 -10.06
N LEU A 143 5.49 -7.22 -8.90
CA LEU A 143 6.76 -6.76 -8.32
C LEU A 143 7.55 -7.86 -7.59
N ASN A 144 7.02 -9.07 -7.49
CA ASN A 144 7.61 -10.16 -6.71
C ASN A 144 7.64 -11.49 -7.48
N ALA A 145 7.92 -11.46 -8.78
CA ALA A 145 8.07 -12.67 -9.60
C ALA A 145 9.35 -13.43 -9.18
N LYS A 146 9.19 -14.66 -8.69
CA LYS A 146 10.27 -15.45 -8.08
C LYS A 146 10.78 -16.58 -8.96
N CYS A 147 9.95 -17.08 -9.86
CA CYS A 147 10.32 -18.19 -10.74
C CYS A 147 10.14 -17.85 -12.23
N PRO A 148 10.78 -18.60 -13.14
CA PRO A 148 10.66 -18.35 -14.59
C PRO A 148 9.24 -18.41 -15.15
N ALA A 149 8.33 -19.14 -14.47
CA ALA A 149 6.92 -19.20 -14.85
C ALA A 149 6.19 -17.87 -14.55
N GLU A 150 6.61 -17.16 -13.50
CA GLU A 150 6.08 -15.84 -13.10
C GLU A 150 6.85 -14.68 -13.74
N GLY A 151 8.04 -14.94 -14.29
CA GLY A 151 8.95 -13.93 -14.80
C GLY A 151 8.29 -13.01 -15.83
N ILE A 152 8.52 -11.70 -15.68
CA ILE A 152 7.97 -10.69 -16.58
C ILE A 152 8.60 -10.86 -17.96
N ARG A 153 7.76 -10.95 -18.98
CA ARG A 153 8.16 -11.10 -20.40
C ARG A 153 7.78 -9.83 -21.17
N LYS A 154 8.35 -9.67 -22.37
CA LYS A 154 7.89 -8.63 -23.31
C LYS A 154 6.38 -8.73 -23.48
N ASN A 155 5.69 -7.59 -23.31
CA ASN A 155 4.23 -7.46 -23.41
C ASN A 155 3.42 -8.34 -22.44
N SER A 156 4.00 -8.75 -21.31
CA SER A 156 3.26 -9.56 -20.35
C SER A 156 2.19 -8.74 -19.59
N PRO A 157 1.10 -9.37 -19.13
CA PRO A 157 0.04 -8.67 -18.38
C PRO A 157 0.55 -7.93 -17.14
N GLN A 158 1.63 -8.42 -16.52
CA GLN A 158 2.27 -7.82 -15.35
C GLN A 158 2.77 -6.39 -15.62
N LEU A 159 3.30 -6.12 -16.83
CA LEU A 159 3.71 -4.76 -17.21
C LEU A 159 2.51 -3.83 -17.26
N LYS A 160 1.39 -4.31 -17.80
CA LYS A 160 0.13 -3.56 -17.82
C LYS A 160 -0.37 -3.28 -16.41
N VAL A 161 -0.29 -4.24 -15.48
CA VAL A 161 -0.65 -4.03 -14.07
C VAL A 161 0.15 -2.87 -13.46
N ILE A 162 1.47 -2.83 -13.70
CA ILE A 162 2.34 -1.76 -13.18
C ILE A 162 1.95 -0.40 -13.78
N ILE A 163 1.71 -0.34 -15.10
CA ILE A 163 1.30 0.88 -15.81
C ILE A 163 -0.08 1.37 -15.33
N ASP A 164 -1.08 0.48 -15.26
CA ASP A 164 -2.42 0.81 -14.80
C ASP A 164 -2.41 1.32 -13.35
N PHE A 165 -1.51 0.79 -12.51
CA PHE A 165 -1.34 1.26 -11.13
C PHE A 165 -0.67 2.65 -11.08
N LEU A 166 0.33 2.90 -11.92
CA LEU A 166 0.94 4.23 -12.10
C LEU A 166 -0.11 5.27 -12.53
N ASP A 167 -0.97 4.94 -13.48
CA ASP A 167 -2.05 5.83 -13.93
C ASP A 167 -3.08 6.08 -12.82
N MET A 168 -3.39 5.06 -12.03
CA MET A 168 -4.21 5.21 -10.84
C MET A 168 -3.55 6.18 -9.84
N LEU A 169 -2.26 6.04 -9.54
CA LEU A 169 -1.53 6.97 -8.65
C LEU A 169 -1.59 8.41 -9.18
N ASN A 170 -1.25 8.61 -10.46
CA ASN A 170 -1.24 9.92 -11.11
C ASN A 170 -2.63 10.58 -11.10
N SER A 171 -3.67 9.81 -11.40
CA SER A 171 -5.04 10.31 -11.41
C SER A 171 -5.57 10.60 -9.99
N THR A 172 -5.17 9.81 -8.99
CA THR A 172 -5.51 10.03 -7.59
C THR A 172 -4.99 11.38 -7.11
N GLU A 173 -3.71 11.67 -7.37
CA GLU A 173 -3.06 12.90 -6.94
C GLU A 173 -3.67 14.13 -7.62
N LYS A 174 -3.88 14.09 -8.94
CA LYS A 174 -4.57 15.16 -9.68
C LYS A 174 -5.97 15.45 -9.10
N LYS A 175 -6.74 14.40 -8.78
CA LYS A 175 -8.08 14.53 -8.19
C LYS A 175 -8.03 15.00 -6.74
N SER A 176 -7.04 14.58 -5.97
CA SER A 176 -6.80 15.00 -4.58
C SER A 176 -6.64 16.51 -4.50
N VAL A 177 -5.76 17.08 -5.35
CA VAL A 177 -5.55 18.53 -5.44
C VAL A 177 -6.82 19.25 -5.86
N LYS A 178 -7.53 18.75 -6.90
CA LYS A 178 -8.74 19.40 -7.43
C LYS A 178 -9.91 19.40 -6.44
N ASN A 179 -10.13 18.28 -5.75
CA ASN A 179 -11.34 18.04 -4.96
C ASN A 179 -11.10 18.11 -3.44
N ASN A 180 -9.89 18.47 -3.02
CA ASN A 180 -9.45 18.46 -1.62
C ASN A 180 -9.74 17.10 -0.92
N THR A 181 -9.56 15.99 -1.64
CA THR A 181 -9.75 14.62 -1.10
C THR A 181 -8.43 14.05 -0.62
N LYS A 182 -8.47 13.20 0.41
CA LYS A 182 -7.26 12.53 0.92
C LYS A 182 -6.78 11.42 -0.03
N LEU A 183 -5.47 11.26 -0.12
CA LEU A 183 -4.83 10.11 -0.76
C LEU A 183 -5.07 8.84 0.07
N PHE A 184 -4.89 7.67 -0.56
CA PHE A 184 -4.95 6.38 0.14
C PHE A 184 -3.66 6.06 0.92
N ALA A 185 -2.59 6.80 0.69
CA ALA A 185 -1.32 6.72 1.39
C ALA A 185 -0.71 8.12 1.53
N SER A 186 0.35 8.25 2.33
CA SER A 186 1.05 9.53 2.46
C SER A 186 1.64 9.99 1.12
N GLN A 187 1.78 11.30 0.92
CA GLN A 187 2.40 11.87 -0.28
C GLN A 187 3.78 11.25 -0.54
N MET A 188 4.62 11.16 0.50
CA MET A 188 5.95 10.55 0.40
C MET A 188 5.88 9.08 -0.05
N THR A 189 4.91 8.32 0.46
CA THR A 189 4.69 6.92 0.06
C THR A 189 4.27 6.83 -1.41
N THR A 190 3.35 7.68 -1.85
CA THR A 190 2.89 7.69 -3.25
C THR A 190 3.97 8.12 -4.24
N GLU A 191 4.81 9.09 -3.87
CA GLU A 191 5.97 9.52 -4.67
C GLU A 191 7.03 8.41 -4.74
N SER A 192 7.38 7.80 -3.60
CA SER A 192 8.35 6.71 -3.55
C SER A 192 7.88 5.51 -4.37
N LEU A 193 6.60 5.13 -4.24
CA LEU A 193 6.03 4.05 -5.03
C LEU A 193 6.10 4.36 -6.53
N ARG A 194 5.80 5.59 -6.95
CA ARG A 194 5.91 6.00 -8.36
C ARG A 194 7.31 5.81 -8.91
N VAL A 195 8.33 6.26 -8.18
CA VAL A 195 9.73 6.10 -8.56
C VAL A 195 10.06 4.61 -8.70
N THR A 196 9.66 3.77 -7.75
CA THR A 196 9.86 2.32 -7.83
C THR A 196 9.21 1.71 -9.08
N LEU A 197 7.94 2.03 -9.35
CA LEU A 197 7.23 1.47 -10.51
C LEU A 197 7.86 1.92 -11.84
N MET A 198 8.22 3.20 -11.98
CA MET A 198 8.93 3.70 -13.17
C MET A 198 10.28 3.00 -13.34
N SER A 199 11.06 2.87 -12.26
CA SER A 199 12.37 2.23 -12.29
C SER A 199 12.27 0.76 -12.70
N VAL A 200 11.27 0.03 -12.20
CA VAL A 200 11.04 -1.37 -12.58
C VAL A 200 10.69 -1.47 -14.05
N LEU A 201 9.82 -0.59 -14.59
CA LEU A 201 9.51 -0.57 -16.02
C LEU A 201 10.74 -0.31 -16.89
N ASP A 202 11.57 0.66 -16.51
CA ASP A 202 12.80 1.00 -17.23
C ASP A 202 13.80 -0.15 -17.21
N ILE A 203 14.04 -0.76 -16.04
CA ILE A 203 14.93 -1.91 -15.88
C ILE A 203 14.45 -3.10 -16.71
N VAL A 204 13.16 -3.43 -16.63
CA VAL A 204 12.59 -4.56 -17.37
C VAL A 204 12.70 -4.34 -18.88
N THR A 205 12.36 -3.13 -19.35
CA THR A 205 12.46 -2.76 -20.77
C THR A 205 13.90 -2.87 -21.25
N TRP A 206 14.84 -2.29 -20.51
CA TRP A 206 16.27 -2.33 -20.84
C TRP A 206 16.82 -3.76 -20.89
N LEU A 207 16.48 -4.61 -19.92
CA LEU A 207 16.91 -6.02 -19.90
C LEU A 207 16.38 -6.79 -21.12
N HIS A 208 15.12 -6.54 -21.48
CA HIS A 208 14.49 -7.13 -22.64
C HIS A 208 15.11 -6.67 -23.97
N ASP A 209 15.59 -5.43 -24.05
CA ASP A 209 16.34 -4.92 -25.20
C ASP A 209 17.73 -5.56 -25.30
N LYS A 210 18.32 -5.96 -24.16
CA LYS A 210 19.56 -6.75 -24.10
C LYS A 210 19.36 -8.25 -24.39
N GLY A 211 18.15 -8.69 -24.74
CA GLY A 211 17.86 -10.07 -25.10
C GLY A 211 17.52 -10.99 -23.92
N VAL A 212 17.29 -10.45 -22.72
CA VAL A 212 16.84 -11.25 -21.58
C VAL A 212 15.40 -11.74 -21.83
N ARG A 213 15.18 -13.05 -21.69
CA ARG A 213 13.88 -13.69 -22.00
C ARG A 213 12.78 -13.35 -20.99
N TYR A 214 13.13 -13.25 -19.72
CA TYR A 214 12.21 -12.91 -18.63
C TYR A 214 12.98 -12.23 -17.49
N VAL A 215 12.30 -11.39 -16.71
CA VAL A 215 12.87 -10.68 -15.56
C VAL A 215 12.18 -11.14 -14.27
N LEU A 216 12.97 -11.48 -13.26
CA LEU A 216 12.48 -11.86 -11.92
C LEU A 216 12.51 -10.62 -11.02
N THR A 217 11.37 -9.97 -10.84
CA THR A 217 11.26 -8.74 -10.05
C THR A 217 11.54 -8.94 -8.56
N ALA A 218 11.39 -10.16 -8.04
CA ALA A 218 11.83 -10.51 -6.69
C ALA A 218 13.36 -10.40 -6.49
N LYS A 219 14.15 -10.25 -7.56
CA LYS A 219 15.61 -10.00 -7.47
C LYS A 219 15.96 -8.52 -7.42
N LEU A 220 14.96 -7.63 -7.50
CA LEU A 220 15.14 -6.18 -7.45
C LEU A 220 14.86 -5.60 -6.04
N ASN A 221 14.52 -6.45 -5.07
CA ASN A 221 14.25 -6.05 -3.70
C ASN A 221 15.42 -6.40 -2.76
N GLN A 222 15.34 -5.91 -1.52
CA GLN A 222 16.36 -6.12 -0.50
C GLN A 222 16.08 -7.34 0.40
N ASP A 223 15.05 -8.15 0.11
CA ASP A 223 14.68 -9.31 0.92
C ASP A 223 15.86 -10.28 1.19
N PRO A 224 16.81 -10.51 0.25
CA PRO A 224 17.98 -11.37 0.54
C PRO A 224 18.99 -10.78 1.55
N LEU A 225 18.88 -9.49 1.88
CA LEU A 225 19.76 -8.80 2.83
C LEU A 225 19.16 -8.72 4.25
N GLU A 226 17.86 -8.94 4.38
CA GLU A 226 17.11 -8.94 5.66
C GLU A 226 17.08 -10.33 6.30
#